data_AF-A0A2V8PQX4-F1
#
_entry.id   AF-A0A2V8PQX4-F1
#
_cell.length_a   1.000
_cell.length_b   1.000
_cell.length_c   1.000
_cell.angle_alpha   90.00
_cell.angle_beta   90.00
_cell.angle_gamma   90.00
#
_symmetry.space_group_name_H-M   'P 1'
#
loop_
_entity.id
_entity.type
_entity.pdbx_description
1 polymer ?
#
loop_
_entity_poly.entity_id
_entity_poly.type
_entity_poly.pdbx_seq_one_letter_code
_entity_poly.pdbx_strand_id
1 'polypeptide(L)' 'MAFLRQLEEHENEWVAFIEEDGAETVVGSGKDAVEASRAAEERGFPDAVLMKVPRFDRGSISSIAS' A
#
# COMPACT_ATOMS: atom_id res chain seq x y z
N MET A 1 -5.59 9.01 -7.95
CA MET A 1 -4.14 9.32 -7.96
C MET A 1 -3.56 9.52 -6.55
N ALA A 2 -4.34 9.92 -5.54
CA ALA A 2 -3.82 10.10 -4.18
C ALA A 2 -3.38 8.77 -3.51
N PHE A 3 -4.13 7.69 -3.72
CA PHE A 3 -3.81 6.37 -3.15
C PHE A 3 -2.51 5.77 -3.70
N LEU A 4 -2.29 5.80 -5.02
CA LEU A 4 -1.06 5.28 -5.64
C LEU A 4 0.22 5.93 -5.08
N ARG A 5 0.17 7.24 -4.76
CA ARG A 5 1.30 7.93 -4.12
C ARG A 5 1.54 7.46 -2.69
N GLN A 6 0.49 7.13 -1.93
CA GLN A 6 0.64 6.52 -0.61
C GLN A 6 1.32 5.14 -0.74
N LEU A 7 0.95 4.34 -1.74
CA LEU A 7 1.56 3.04 -1.97
C LEU A 7 3.06 3.12 -2.34
N GLU A 8 3.50 4.16 -3.05
CA GLU A 8 4.92 4.38 -3.37
C GLU A 8 5.79 4.50 -2.10
N GLU A 9 5.25 5.04 -1.01
CA GLU A 9 5.98 5.17 0.27
C GLU A 9 6.11 3.83 1.01
N HIS A 10 5.29 2.84 0.65
CA HIS A 10 5.20 1.53 1.28
C HIS A 10 5.75 0.40 0.38
N GLU A 11 6.72 0.71 -0.48
CA GLU A 11 7.32 -0.27 -1.38
C GLU A 11 7.83 -1.51 -0.62
N ASN A 12 7.45 -2.70 -1.10
CA ASN A 12 7.80 -4.00 -0.49
C ASN A 12 7.20 -4.25 0.91
N GLU A 13 6.29 -3.40 1.37
CA GLU A 13 5.54 -3.58 2.61
C GLU A 13 4.14 -4.14 2.35
N TRP A 14 3.51 -4.61 3.42
CA TRP A 14 2.08 -4.81 3.47
C TRP A 14 1.42 -3.53 3.95
N VAL A 15 0.30 -3.18 3.31
CA VAL A 15 -0.54 -2.05 3.70
C VAL A 15 -1.94 -2.53 4.03
N ALA A 16 -2.54 -1.87 5.01
CA ALA A 16 -3.95 -1.95 5.34
C ALA A 16 -4.62 -0.64 4.90
N PHE A 17 -5.70 -0.72 4.15
CA PHE A 17 -6.41 0.45 3.62
C PHE A 17 -7.92 0.29 3.73
N ILE A 18 -8.62 1.42 3.74
CA ILE A 18 -10.08 1.48 3.70
C ILE A 18 -10.52 2.31 2.48
N GLU A 19 -11.74 2.10 2.05
CA GLU A 19 -12.42 2.98 1.09
C GLU A 19 -13.52 3.73 1.83
N GLU A 20 -13.39 5.05 1.93
CA GLU A 20 -14.40 5.95 2.50
C GLU A 20 -14.69 7.07 1.50
N ASP A 21 -15.97 7.36 1.27
CA ASP A 21 -16.43 8.39 0.33
C ASP A 21 -15.81 8.30 -1.09
N GLY A 22 -15.52 7.07 -1.54
CA GLY A 22 -14.90 6.80 -2.84
C GLY A 22 -13.40 7.10 -2.91
N ALA A 23 -12.75 7.29 -1.77
CA ALA A 23 -11.31 7.49 -1.65
C ALA A 23 -10.66 6.37 -0.82
N GLU A 24 -9.63 5.76 -1.40
CA GLU A 24 -8.80 4.76 -0.72
C GLU A 24 -7.73 5.45 0.14
N THR A 25 -7.63 5.06 1.41
CA THR A 25 -6.68 5.63 2.39
C THR A 25 -5.93 4.53 3.13
N VAL A 26 -4.61 4.62 3.18
CA VAL A 26 -3.77 3.71 3.97
C VAL A 26 -3.93 4.03 5.45
N VAL A 27 -4.36 3.04 6.22
CA VAL A 27 -4.59 3.15 7.67
C VAL A 27 -3.58 2.34 8.48
N GLY A 28 -2.82 1.43 7.88
CA GLY A 28 -1.72 0.71 8.54
C GLY A 28 -0.70 0.19 7.53
N SER A 29 0.53 -0.08 8.00
CA SER A 29 1.55 -0.76 7.20
C SER A 29 2.45 -1.66 8.08
N GLY A 30 3.15 -2.59 7.45
CA GLY A 30 4.02 -3.54 8.14
C GLY A 30 4.82 -4.43 7.20
N LYS A 31 5.77 -5.19 7.74
CA LYS A 31 6.61 -6.11 6.94
C LYS A 31 5.84 -7.34 6.47
N ASP A 32 4.78 -7.68 7.18
CA ASP A 32 3.85 -8.74 6.85
C ASP A 32 2.39 -8.30 7.08
N ALA A 33 1.46 -9.15 6.65
CA ALA A 33 0.03 -8.89 6.74
C ALA A 33 -0.46 -8.72 8.19
N VAL A 34 0.18 -9.41 9.14
CA VAL A 34 -0.20 -9.37 10.56
C VAL A 34 0.18 -8.04 11.18
N GLU A 35 1.40 -7.56 10.91
CA GLU A 35 1.85 -6.24 11.34
C GLU A 35 0.96 -5.12 10.77
N ALA A 36 0.63 -5.18 9.46
CA ALA A 36 -0.23 -4.20 8.82
C ALA A 36 -1.67 -4.20 9.38
N SER A 37 -2.24 -5.38 9.62
CA SER A 37 -3.57 -5.53 10.26
C SER A 37 -3.58 -4.93 11.65
N ARG A 38 -2.58 -5.28 12.48
CA ARG A 38 -2.47 -4.78 13.84
C ARG A 38 -2.32 -3.26 13.88
N ALA A 39 -1.52 -2.68 12.97
CA ALA A 39 -1.37 -1.23 12.87
C ALA A 39 -2.70 -0.52 12.52
N ALA A 40 -3.54 -1.14 11.69
CA ALA A 40 -4.88 -0.63 11.38
C ALA A 40 -5.87 -0.78 12.55
N GLU A 41 -5.86 -1.93 13.23
CA GLU A 41 -6.67 -2.18 14.42
C GLU A 41 -6.37 -1.19 15.55
N GLU A 42 -5.08 -0.91 15.83
CA GLU A 42 -4.65 0.06 16.83
C GLU A 42 -5.13 1.49 16.53
N ARG A 43 -5.48 1.76 15.27
CA ARG A 43 -6.04 3.03 14.78
C ARG A 43 -7.56 3.03 14.65
N GLY A 44 -8.23 1.93 15.01
CA GLY A 44 -9.69 1.81 14.98
C GLY A 44 -10.28 1.27 13.67
N PHE A 45 -9.45 0.67 12.81
CA PHE A 45 -9.87 0.09 11.52
C PHE A 45 -9.65 -1.43 11.51
N PRO A 46 -10.42 -2.22 12.30
CA PRO A 46 -10.23 -3.66 12.39
C PRO A 46 -10.60 -4.42 11.12
N ASP A 47 -11.42 -3.83 10.26
CA ASP A 47 -11.92 -4.44 9.02
C ASP A 47 -11.19 -3.91 7.76
N ALA A 48 -9.97 -3.39 7.93
CA ALA A 48 -9.20 -2.86 6.81
C ALA A 48 -8.80 -3.94 5.80
N VAL A 49 -8.77 -3.58 4.52
CA VAL A 49 -8.34 -4.46 3.42
C VAL A 49 -6.82 -4.50 3.38
N LEU A 50 -6.24 -5.69 3.20
CA LEU A 50 -4.79 -5.90 3.17
C LEU A 50 -4.28 -6.11 1.74
N MET A 51 -3.16 -5.47 1.42
CA MET A 51 -2.46 -5.64 0.14
C MET A 51 -0.95 -5.62 0.36
N LYS A 52 -0.24 -6.51 -0.34
CA LYS A 52 1.22 -6.41 -0.46
C LYS A 52 1.58 -5.45 -1.58
N VAL A 53 2.34 -4.41 -1.27
CA VAL A 53 2.84 -3.46 -2.27
C VAL A 53 4.03 -4.11 -2.99
N PRO A 54 3.93 -4.33 -4.31
CA PRO A 54 5.06 -4.86 -5.07
C PRO A 54 6.20 -3.84 -5.09
N ARG A 55 7.42 -4.34 -5.31
CA ARG A 55 8.55 -3.45 -5.58
C ARG A 55 8.32 -2.72 -6.89
N PHE A 56 8.55 -1.43 -6.89
CA PHE A 56 8.59 -0.64 -8.11
C PHE A 56 9.99 -0.80 -8.67
N ASP A 57 10.24 -1.91 -9.37
CA ASP A 57 11.48 -2.07 -10.11
C ASP A 57 11.63 -0.86 -11.05
N ARG A 58 12.55 0.06 -10.71
CA ARG A 58 12.95 1.19 -11.57
C ARG A 58 13.77 0.72 -12.79
N GLY A 59 13.42 -0.43 -13.35
CA GLY A 59 14.12 -1.07 -14.45
C GLY A 59 13.12 -1.51 -15.50
N SER A 60 12.68 -0.58 -16.36
CA SER A 60 12.44 -0.78 -17.80
C SER A 60 11.85 0.48 -18.46
N ILE A 61 12.70 1.43 -18.81
CA ILE A 61 12.57 2.11 -20.11
C ILE A 61 13.98 2.20 -20.71
N SER A 62 14.59 1.05 -21.06
CA SER A 62 15.67 1.08 -22.03
C SER A 62 15.02 1.06 -23.41
N SER A 63 15.08 2.21 -24.06
CA SER A 63 14.74 2.53 -25.45
C SER A 63 14.65 1.32 -26.38
N ILE A 64 13.43 0.96 -26.82
CA ILE A 64 13.26 0.33 -28.13
C ILE A 64 13.17 1.47 -29.15
N ALA A 65 14.32 2.06 -29.43
CA ALA A 65 14.51 2.93 -30.58
C ALA A 65 15.99 2.87 -30.98
N SER A 66 16.29 2.01 -31.96
CA SER A 66 17.13 2.27 -33.14
C SER A 66 17.23 1.00 -33.98
#